data_AF-A0A7U6M6U9-F1
#
_entry.id   AF-A0A7U6M6U9-F1
#
_cell.length_a   1.000
_cell.length_b   1.000
_cell.length_c   1.000
_cell.angle_alpha   90.00
_cell.angle_beta   90.00
_cell.angle_gamma   90.00
#
_symmetry.space_group_name_H-M   'P 1'
#
loop_
_entity.id
_entity.type
_entity.pdbx_description
1 polymer ?
#
loop_
_entity_poly.entity_id
_entity_poly.type
_entity_poly.pdbx_seq_one_letter_code
_entity_poly.pdbx_strand_id
1 'polypeptide(L)'
;MSRSLLDLLPTPLHAEHLLALAPQHDSGDLLQLLDRWVERGWLRALDRAFVSFLEERAPGSDPLLLLAAALASHQLGHGHVCLDLQQTLAEPDFALSLPPEGDALTGPLLLPSQLLANLDLNAWRQRIAASSLVALGDNPGQQARPLVLSGERLYLRRYWRYERRIDHTLRQRLTQAEAPLTDLSDRLAQLFADGAPAGQVDWQKLACALATRAGFSIITGGPGTGKTTTVVRLLALLQGPAVELGRPLRIRLAAPTGKAAARLTESIGQQVERLQVSAEVRGQIPTDVSTVHRLLGSRPGSRHFRHHAGNPLPLDVLVVDEASMIDLEMMANLLDALPPRARLVLLGEGPVGLCRGRCGAGGFVPGCRRGLLLAGNHCVAGTGQRRVAGRQRAQGRR
;
A
#
# COMPACT_ATOMS: atom_id res chain seq x y z
N MET A 1 -8.68 24.09 49.43
CA MET A 1 -9.68 23.13 48.92
C MET A 1 -9.04 22.33 47.81
N SER A 2 -8.63 21.10 48.12
CA SER A 2 -7.96 20.18 47.21
C SER A 2 -8.97 19.63 46.19
N ARG A 3 -8.87 20.04 44.92
CA ARG A 3 -9.56 19.36 43.81
C ARG A 3 -8.89 18.01 43.59
N SER A 4 -9.65 16.94 43.66
CA SER A 4 -9.13 15.59 43.45
C SER A 4 -9.10 15.27 41.96
N LEU A 5 -8.23 14.34 41.53
CA LEU A 5 -8.11 13.91 40.14
C LEU A 5 -9.41 13.27 39.59
N LEU A 6 -10.34 12.88 40.47
CA LEU A 6 -11.69 12.41 40.13
C LEU A 6 -12.59 13.54 39.61
N ASP A 7 -12.34 14.80 39.97
CA ASP A 7 -13.13 15.96 39.50
C ASP A 7 -12.76 16.39 38.07
N LEU A 8 -11.72 15.78 37.49
CA LEU A 8 -11.28 16.00 36.11
C LEU A 8 -11.75 14.88 35.15
N LEU A 9 -12.42 13.84 35.66
CA LEU A 9 -13.01 12.81 34.83
C LEU A 9 -14.41 13.24 34.39
N PRO A 10 -14.76 13.14 33.09
CA PRO A 10 -16.10 13.50 32.63
C PRO A 10 -17.15 12.66 33.36
N THR A 11 -18.17 13.34 33.91
CA THR A 11 -19.33 12.69 34.52
C THR A 11 -19.94 11.66 33.56
N PRO A 12 -20.26 10.43 34.01
CA PRO A 12 -20.98 9.47 33.19
C PRO A 12 -22.40 10.00 32.95
N LEU A 13 -22.65 10.49 31.74
CA LEU A 13 -23.96 10.89 31.25
C LEU A 13 -24.85 9.64 31.28
N HIS A 14 -25.95 9.72 32.01
CA HIS A 14 -26.91 8.64 32.14
C HIS A 14 -27.49 8.22 30.79
N ALA A 15 -27.94 6.97 30.75
CA ALA A 15 -28.65 6.30 29.68
C ALA A 15 -29.61 7.13 28.84
N GLU A 16 -30.42 7.95 29.51
CA GLU A 16 -31.50 8.71 28.90
C GLU A 16 -30.99 9.87 28.04
N HIS A 17 -29.82 10.44 28.35
CA HIS A 17 -29.23 11.51 27.55
C HIS A 17 -28.73 11.01 26.18
N LEU A 18 -28.31 9.75 26.06
CA LEU A 18 -27.78 9.21 24.80
C LEU A 18 -28.86 9.03 23.73
N LEU A 19 -30.11 8.79 24.14
CA LEU A 19 -31.26 8.72 23.22
C LEU A 19 -31.71 10.11 22.73
N ALA A 20 -31.32 11.18 23.44
CA ALA A 20 -31.65 12.56 23.10
C ALA A 20 -30.60 13.23 22.20
N LEU A 21 -29.41 12.66 22.06
CA LEU A 21 -28.36 13.21 21.20
C LEU A 21 -28.79 13.18 19.73
N ALA A 22 -28.52 14.27 19.02
CA ALA A 22 -28.71 14.38 17.57
C ALA A 22 -27.36 14.53 16.83
N PRO A 23 -26.43 13.54 16.93
CA PRO A 23 -25.05 13.66 16.45
C PRO A 23 -24.90 13.76 14.92
N GLN A 24 -25.99 13.61 14.15
CA GLN A 24 -26.01 13.88 12.70
C GLN A 24 -26.22 15.37 12.37
N HIS A 25 -26.70 16.15 13.33
CA HIS A 25 -27.18 17.53 13.17
C HIS A 25 -26.46 18.51 14.08
N ASP A 26 -26.00 18.08 15.26
CA ASP A 26 -25.22 18.89 16.19
C ASP A 26 -23.80 18.36 16.39
N SER A 27 -22.80 19.26 16.33
CA SER A 27 -21.39 18.89 16.48
C SER A 27 -21.02 18.64 17.94
N GLY A 28 -21.65 19.31 18.91
CA GLY A 28 -21.44 19.07 20.33
C GLY A 28 -21.89 17.67 20.77
N ASP A 29 -23.08 17.27 20.32
CA ASP A 29 -23.62 15.93 20.55
C ASP A 29 -22.74 14.83 19.95
N LEU A 30 -22.22 15.06 18.75
CA LEU A 30 -21.27 14.14 18.12
C LEU A 30 -19.99 14.01 18.94
N LEU A 31 -19.40 15.12 19.40
CA LEU A 31 -18.17 15.08 20.20
C LEU A 31 -18.36 14.29 21.50
N GLN A 32 -19.51 14.45 22.16
CA GLN A 32 -19.87 13.65 23.34
C GLN A 32 -20.00 12.15 23.01
N LEU A 33 -20.61 11.81 21.87
CA LEU A 33 -20.70 10.42 21.41
C LEU A 33 -19.30 9.82 21.16
N LEU A 34 -18.41 10.57 20.50
CA LEU A 34 -17.05 10.13 20.25
C LEU A 34 -16.25 9.94 21.55
N ASP A 35 -16.47 10.77 22.56
CA ASP A 35 -15.85 10.59 23.89
C ASP A 35 -16.28 9.26 24.53
N ARG A 36 -17.55 8.86 24.39
CA ARG A 36 -18.05 7.55 24.85
C ARG A 36 -17.45 6.38 24.08
N TRP A 37 -17.26 6.52 22.77
CA TRP A 37 -16.57 5.50 21.97
C TRP A 37 -15.09 5.36 22.37
N VAL A 38 -14.43 6.43 22.80
CA VAL A 38 -13.07 6.37 23.35
C VAL A 38 -13.04 5.70 24.73
N GLU A 39 -13.97 6.04 25.63
CA GLU A 39 -14.07 5.43 26.96
C GLU A 39 -14.26 3.90 26.90
N ARG A 40 -14.92 3.40 25.86
CA ARG A 40 -15.09 1.96 25.60
C ARG A 40 -14.01 1.32 24.72
N GLY A 41 -13.02 2.11 24.30
CA GLY A 41 -11.93 1.62 23.46
C GLY A 41 -12.31 1.31 22.00
N TRP A 42 -13.48 1.74 21.54
CA TRP A 42 -13.91 1.61 20.14
C TRP A 42 -13.16 2.59 19.23
N LEU A 43 -12.82 3.76 19.77
CA LEU A 43 -11.95 4.75 19.15
C LEU A 43 -10.72 5.01 20.01
N ARG A 44 -9.64 5.47 19.37
CA ARG A 44 -8.45 5.92 20.11
C ARG A 44 -8.63 7.39 20.48
N ALA A 45 -8.00 7.81 21.58
CA ALA A 45 -7.96 9.22 21.97
C ALA A 45 -7.42 10.13 20.85
N LEU A 46 -6.50 9.63 20.00
CA LEU A 46 -6.00 10.34 18.83
C LEU A 46 -7.10 10.67 17.81
N ASP A 47 -8.02 9.72 17.56
CA ASP A 47 -9.10 9.90 16.58
C ASP A 47 -10.05 11.00 17.04
N ARG A 48 -10.37 11.03 18.34
CA ARG A 48 -11.18 12.07 18.98
C ARG A 48 -10.49 13.44 18.99
N ALA A 49 -9.21 13.49 19.32
CA ALA A 49 -8.43 14.72 19.31
C ALA A 49 -8.31 15.30 17.89
N PHE A 50 -8.17 14.44 16.88
CA PHE A 50 -8.15 14.85 15.48
C PHE A 50 -9.45 15.56 15.07
N VAL A 51 -10.61 15.04 15.49
CA VAL A 51 -11.90 15.69 15.22
C VAL A 51 -12.03 17.04 15.92
N SER A 52 -11.63 17.14 17.20
CA SER A 52 -11.57 18.43 17.92
C SER A 52 -10.73 19.46 17.18
N PHE A 53 -9.57 19.06 16.67
CA PHE A 53 -8.69 19.93 15.91
C PHE A 53 -9.31 20.41 14.58
N LEU A 54 -10.15 19.59 13.94
CA LEU A 54 -10.88 20.00 12.74
C LEU A 54 -11.97 21.02 13.08
N GLU A 55 -12.72 20.80 14.16
CA GLU A 55 -13.76 21.72 14.64
C GLU A 55 -13.17 23.07 15.08
N GLU A 56 -12.02 23.06 15.76
CA GLU A 56 -11.29 24.30 16.11
C GLU A 56 -10.85 25.10 14.87
N ARG A 57 -10.49 24.40 13.77
CA ARG A 57 -10.07 25.04 12.52
C ARG A 57 -11.21 25.56 11.68
N ALA A 58 -12.38 24.92 11.74
CA ALA A 58 -13.59 25.34 11.05
C ALA A 58 -14.78 25.13 11.98
N PRO A 59 -15.06 26.09 12.88
CA PRO A 59 -16.16 25.99 13.82
C PRO A 59 -17.50 25.86 13.09
N GLY A 60 -18.39 25.00 13.60
CA GLY A 60 -19.66 24.70 12.93
C GLY A 60 -19.48 23.77 11.73
N SER A 61 -18.44 22.93 11.73
CA SER A 61 -18.29 21.92 10.68
C SER A 61 -19.44 20.91 10.75
N ASP A 62 -19.81 20.41 9.57
CA ASP A 62 -20.88 19.42 9.46
C ASP A 62 -20.57 18.17 10.32
N PRO A 63 -21.48 17.74 11.22
CA PRO A 63 -21.24 16.58 12.08
C PRO A 63 -20.95 15.29 11.29
N LEU A 64 -21.59 15.09 10.13
CA LEU A 64 -21.34 13.90 9.31
C LEU A 64 -19.96 13.92 8.66
N LEU A 65 -19.36 15.10 8.45
CA LEU A 65 -17.96 15.20 8.07
C LEU A 65 -17.04 14.84 9.23
N LEU A 66 -17.30 15.37 10.42
CA LEU A 66 -16.51 15.09 11.61
C LEU A 66 -16.53 13.60 11.96
N LEU A 67 -17.69 12.95 11.84
CA LEU A 67 -17.84 11.50 11.98
C LEU A 67 -17.00 10.76 10.93
N ALA A 68 -17.12 11.12 9.66
CA ALA A 68 -16.32 10.51 8.60
C ALA A 68 -14.81 10.70 8.82
N ALA A 69 -14.40 11.86 9.36
CA ALA A 69 -13.00 12.13 9.70
C ALA A 69 -12.51 11.25 10.88
N ALA A 70 -13.35 11.06 11.91
CA ALA A 70 -13.07 10.15 13.02
C ALA A 70 -12.86 8.71 12.53
N LEU A 71 -13.80 8.22 11.71
CA LEU A 71 -13.75 6.88 11.14
C LEU A 71 -12.56 6.71 10.19
N ALA A 72 -12.25 7.72 9.36
CA ALA A 72 -11.07 7.68 8.50
C ALA A 72 -9.75 7.62 9.29
N SER A 73 -9.65 8.36 10.40
CA SER A 73 -8.50 8.31 11.31
C SER A 73 -8.38 6.94 11.99
N HIS A 74 -9.51 6.41 12.46
CA HIS A 74 -9.57 5.09 13.10
C HIS A 74 -9.16 3.97 12.14
N GLN A 75 -9.79 3.91 10.96
CA GLN A 75 -9.49 2.94 9.91
C GLN A 75 -8.01 2.97 9.49
N LEU A 76 -7.42 4.16 9.46
CA LEU A 76 -5.98 4.31 9.24
C LEU A 76 -5.13 3.66 10.34
N GLY A 77 -5.58 3.72 11.58
CA GLY A 77 -4.99 2.98 12.69
C GLY A 77 -4.95 1.47 12.50
N HIS A 78 -5.93 0.93 11.77
CA HIS A 78 -6.04 -0.48 11.41
C HIS A 78 -5.36 -0.82 10.07
N GLY A 79 -4.64 0.13 9.46
CA GLY A 79 -3.88 -0.08 8.24
C GLY A 79 -4.63 0.21 6.94
N HIS A 80 -5.86 0.72 7.00
CA HIS A 80 -6.58 1.18 5.81
C HIS A 80 -6.04 2.55 5.35
N VAL A 81 -5.99 2.79 4.04
CA VAL A 81 -5.47 4.07 3.52
C VAL A 81 -6.53 5.17 3.52
N CYS A 82 -7.81 4.78 3.46
CA CYS A 82 -8.96 5.66 3.38
C CYS A 82 -10.19 5.00 4.01
N LEU A 83 -11.18 5.84 4.30
CA LEU A 83 -12.55 5.41 4.57
C LEU A 83 -13.29 5.24 3.24
N ASP A 84 -13.81 4.06 2.98
CA ASP A 84 -14.75 3.81 1.87
C ASP A 84 -16.16 4.05 2.38
N LEU A 85 -16.81 5.13 1.93
CA LEU A 85 -18.10 5.57 2.46
C LEU A 85 -19.20 4.57 2.14
N GLN A 86 -19.16 3.95 0.95
CA GLN A 86 -20.15 2.94 0.56
C GLN A 86 -20.02 1.70 1.43
N GLN A 87 -18.80 1.19 1.62
CA GLN A 87 -18.57 0.04 2.48
C GLN A 87 -18.94 0.34 3.94
N THR A 88 -18.69 1.56 4.40
CA THR A 88 -19.05 2.00 5.76
C THR A 88 -20.56 2.03 5.97
N LEU A 89 -21.35 2.40 4.96
CA LEU A 89 -22.82 2.31 5.06
C LEU A 89 -23.34 0.87 4.99
N ALA A 90 -22.65 0.00 4.25
CA ALA A 90 -23.02 -1.41 4.15
C ALA A 90 -22.71 -2.20 5.43
N GLU A 91 -21.56 -1.92 6.06
CA GLU A 91 -21.07 -2.61 7.26
C GLU A 91 -20.60 -1.61 8.33
N PRO A 92 -21.52 -0.81 8.90
CA PRO A 92 -21.19 0.31 9.78
C PRO A 92 -20.53 -0.11 11.10
N ASP A 93 -20.92 -1.24 11.67
CA ASP A 93 -20.34 -1.72 12.93
C ASP A 93 -18.92 -2.30 12.71
N PHE A 94 -18.65 -2.84 11.52
CA PHE A 94 -17.30 -3.27 11.13
C PHE A 94 -16.37 -2.07 10.96
N ALA A 95 -16.90 -0.87 10.70
CA ALA A 95 -16.09 0.33 10.56
C ALA A 95 -15.33 0.71 11.84
N LEU A 96 -15.81 0.27 13.00
CA LEU A 96 -15.17 0.38 14.32
C LEU A 96 -14.67 -0.96 14.88
N SER A 97 -14.69 -2.03 14.08
CA SER A 97 -14.33 -3.39 14.51
C SER A 97 -15.10 -3.89 15.76
N LEU A 98 -16.40 -3.63 15.84
CA LEU A 98 -17.21 -3.97 17.01
C LEU A 98 -17.62 -5.46 17.07
N PRO A 99 -17.76 -6.04 18.29
CA PRO A 99 -17.28 -5.52 19.57
C PRO A 99 -15.75 -5.72 19.67
N PRO A 100 -15.00 -4.79 20.30
CA PRO A 100 -13.59 -5.03 20.57
C PRO A 100 -13.41 -6.21 21.55
N GLU A 101 -12.26 -6.88 21.49
CA GLU A 101 -11.97 -8.04 22.35
C GLU A 101 -12.15 -7.69 23.84
N GLY A 102 -13.09 -8.37 24.50
CA GLY A 102 -13.34 -8.22 25.94
C GLY A 102 -14.40 -7.19 26.34
N ASP A 103 -15.00 -6.45 25.40
CA ASP A 103 -16.14 -5.57 25.69
C ASP A 103 -17.46 -6.35 25.62
N ALA A 104 -18.08 -6.57 26.78
CA ALA A 104 -19.49 -6.95 26.83
C ALA A 104 -20.30 -5.66 26.61
N LEU A 105 -21.07 -5.57 25.52
CA LEU A 105 -21.96 -4.45 25.17
C LEU A 105 -22.96 -4.15 26.30
N THR A 106 -22.49 -3.53 27.37
CA THR A 106 -23.24 -3.32 28.61
C THR A 106 -23.45 -1.82 28.77
N GLY A 107 -24.73 -1.45 28.87
CA GLY A 107 -25.17 -0.06 28.94
C GLY A 107 -25.62 0.51 27.59
N PRO A 108 -26.45 1.56 27.61
CA PRO A 108 -27.00 2.20 26.43
C PRO A 108 -25.92 2.99 25.69
N LEU A 109 -25.97 2.92 24.37
CA LEU A 109 -25.05 3.53 23.42
C LEU A 109 -25.75 3.66 22.08
N LEU A 110 -25.37 4.68 21.33
CA LEU A 110 -25.69 4.76 19.91
C LEU A 110 -24.62 4.01 19.11
N LEU A 111 -25.01 2.94 18.42
CA LEU A 111 -24.13 2.18 17.53
C LEU A 111 -23.92 2.92 16.20
N PRO A 112 -22.79 2.71 15.50
CA PRO A 112 -22.60 3.18 14.14
C PRO A 112 -23.73 2.72 13.21
N SER A 113 -24.20 1.48 13.32
CA SER A 113 -25.35 0.98 12.56
C SER A 113 -26.63 1.78 12.77
N GLN A 114 -26.91 2.18 14.01
CA GLN A 114 -28.08 3.01 14.32
C GLN A 114 -27.89 4.44 13.81
N LEU A 115 -26.67 4.98 13.92
CA LEU A 115 -26.34 6.32 13.45
C LEU A 115 -26.36 6.44 11.92
N LEU A 116 -26.01 5.38 11.19
CA LEU A 116 -25.86 5.41 9.74
C LEU A 116 -27.05 4.77 8.98
N ALA A 117 -27.97 4.10 9.68
CA ALA A 117 -29.07 3.32 9.09
C ALA A 117 -29.88 4.06 7.99
N ASN A 118 -30.14 5.35 8.17
CA ASN A 118 -30.98 6.14 7.26
C ASN A 118 -30.17 7.13 6.41
N LEU A 119 -28.84 7.02 6.39
CA LEU A 119 -27.99 7.95 5.68
C LEU A 119 -27.79 7.50 4.22
N ASP A 120 -28.25 8.32 3.28
CA ASP A 120 -27.97 8.10 1.86
C ASP A 120 -26.52 8.45 1.52
N LEU A 121 -25.88 7.61 0.68
CA LEU A 121 -24.49 7.78 0.26
C LEU A 121 -24.25 9.10 -0.48
N ASN A 122 -25.17 9.50 -1.37
CA ASN A 122 -25.01 10.74 -2.11
C ASN A 122 -25.19 11.95 -1.21
N ALA A 123 -26.18 11.92 -0.32
CA ALA A 123 -26.38 12.97 0.68
C ALA A 123 -25.14 13.13 1.58
N TRP A 124 -24.58 12.03 2.08
CA TRP A 124 -23.37 12.07 2.91
C TRP A 124 -22.18 12.64 2.14
N ARG A 125 -21.96 12.16 0.91
CA ARG A 125 -20.89 12.64 0.05
C ARG A 125 -21.02 14.13 -0.27
N GLN A 126 -22.24 14.62 -0.52
CA GLN A 126 -22.49 16.04 -0.78
C GLN A 126 -22.19 16.91 0.45
N ARG A 127 -22.62 16.48 1.65
CA ARG A 127 -22.30 17.17 2.91
C ARG A 127 -20.79 17.23 3.17
N ILE A 128 -20.08 16.12 2.97
CA ILE A 128 -18.61 16.08 3.06
C ILE A 128 -17.97 17.02 2.02
N ALA A 129 -18.41 16.96 0.77
CA ALA A 129 -17.86 17.75 -0.34
C ALA A 129 -18.07 19.27 -0.19
N ALA A 130 -19.14 19.69 0.49
CA ALA A 130 -19.46 21.10 0.72
C ALA A 130 -18.50 21.77 1.72
N SER A 131 -17.80 21.00 2.54
CA SER A 131 -16.93 21.55 3.57
C SER A 131 -15.66 22.21 3.03
N SER A 132 -15.24 23.29 3.71
CA SER A 132 -13.96 23.97 3.47
C SER A 132 -12.74 23.13 3.88
N LEU A 133 -12.92 22.08 4.68
CA LEU A 133 -11.87 21.18 5.15
C LEU A 133 -11.55 20.03 4.18
N VAL A 134 -12.38 19.84 3.14
CA VAL A 134 -12.27 18.71 2.21
C VAL A 134 -11.91 19.19 0.82
N ALA A 135 -10.83 18.68 0.22
CA ALA A 135 -10.59 18.87 -1.22
C ALA A 135 -11.25 17.77 -2.04
N LEU A 136 -11.67 18.13 -3.25
CA LEU A 136 -12.17 17.18 -4.23
C LEU A 136 -11.00 16.72 -5.12
N GLY A 137 -10.52 15.50 -4.87
CA GLY A 137 -9.37 14.91 -5.56
C GLY A 137 -8.10 15.77 -5.48
N ASP A 138 -7.47 15.97 -6.63
CA ASP A 138 -6.20 16.71 -6.80
C ASP A 138 -6.40 18.18 -7.20
N ASN A 139 -7.52 18.80 -6.83
CA ASN A 139 -7.78 20.20 -7.17
C ASN A 139 -6.65 21.13 -6.64
N PRO A 140 -5.89 21.82 -7.52
CA PRO A 140 -4.76 22.66 -7.12
C PRO A 140 -5.12 23.78 -6.15
N GLY A 141 -6.34 24.33 -6.27
CA GLY A 141 -6.82 25.40 -5.39
C GLY A 141 -7.17 24.95 -3.97
N GLN A 142 -7.12 23.65 -3.69
CA GLN A 142 -7.57 23.06 -2.42
C GLN A 142 -6.47 22.24 -1.71
N GLN A 143 -5.20 22.42 -2.10
CA GLN A 143 -4.08 21.62 -1.58
C GLN A 143 -3.86 21.74 -0.07
N ALA A 144 -4.25 22.87 0.54
CA ALA A 144 -4.13 23.10 1.98
C ALA A 144 -5.17 22.36 2.84
N ARG A 145 -6.22 21.78 2.22
CA ARG A 145 -7.31 21.13 2.94
C ARG A 145 -6.87 19.78 3.54
N PRO A 146 -7.12 19.51 4.83
CA PRO A 146 -6.61 18.32 5.53
C PRO A 146 -7.22 16.99 5.05
N LEU A 147 -8.42 17.01 4.48
CA LEU A 147 -9.15 15.82 4.03
C LEU A 147 -9.33 15.83 2.52
N VAL A 148 -9.35 14.66 1.89
CA VAL A 148 -9.53 14.49 0.44
C VAL A 148 -10.68 13.55 0.18
N LEU A 149 -11.65 13.99 -0.60
CA LEU A 149 -12.70 13.13 -1.12
C LEU A 149 -12.40 12.82 -2.59
N SER A 150 -12.26 11.54 -2.91
CA SER A 150 -12.08 11.06 -4.29
C SER A 150 -13.06 9.94 -4.58
N GLY A 151 -14.08 10.23 -5.39
CA GLY A 151 -15.21 9.30 -5.57
C GLY A 151 -15.97 9.14 -4.27
N GLU A 152 -16.01 7.91 -3.75
CA GLU A 152 -16.67 7.52 -2.50
C GLU A 152 -15.67 7.28 -1.36
N ARG A 153 -14.42 7.70 -1.53
CA ARG A 153 -13.35 7.47 -0.56
C ARG A 153 -12.85 8.76 0.06
N LEU A 154 -12.80 8.78 1.39
CA LEU A 154 -12.29 9.89 2.18
C LEU A 154 -10.89 9.55 2.73
N TYR A 155 -9.95 10.44 2.49
CA TYR A 155 -8.54 10.29 2.85
C TYR A 155 -8.08 11.41 3.76
N LEU A 156 -7.13 11.11 4.65
CA LEU A 156 -6.23 12.14 5.17
C LEU A 156 -5.29 12.59 4.05
N ARG A 157 -5.09 13.91 3.90
CA ARG A 157 -4.28 14.53 2.82
C ARG A 157 -2.91 13.89 2.63
N ARG A 158 -2.23 13.58 3.74
CA ARG A 158 -0.89 12.98 3.72
C ARG A 158 -0.88 11.64 2.99
N TYR A 159 -1.85 10.77 3.26
CA TYR A 159 -1.94 9.44 2.69
C TYR A 159 -2.40 9.47 1.24
N TRP A 160 -3.33 10.38 0.91
CA TRP A 160 -3.68 10.66 -0.49
C TRP A 160 -2.44 11.07 -1.31
N ARG A 161 -1.60 11.96 -0.78
CA ARG A 161 -0.34 12.37 -1.44
C ARG A 161 0.62 11.21 -1.64
N TYR A 162 0.75 10.30 -0.66
CA TYR A 162 1.56 9.10 -0.83
C TYR A 162 1.01 8.20 -1.94
N GLU A 163 -0.29 7.96 -1.98
CA GLU A 163 -0.92 7.17 -3.03
C GLU A 163 -0.72 7.78 -4.43
N ARG A 164 -0.91 9.10 -4.57
CA ARG A 164 -0.70 9.79 -5.85
C ARG A 164 0.75 9.75 -6.30
N ARG A 165 1.71 9.92 -5.38
CA ARG A 165 3.16 9.77 -5.67
C ARG A 165 3.49 8.38 -6.18
N ILE A 166 2.98 7.34 -5.50
CA ILE A 166 3.18 5.95 -5.90
C ILE A 166 2.58 5.70 -7.29
N ASP A 167 1.32 6.09 -7.51
CA ASP A 167 0.64 5.90 -8.80
C ASP A 167 1.41 6.58 -9.94
N HIS A 168 1.84 7.83 -9.73
CA HIS A 168 2.61 8.59 -10.72
C HIS A 168 3.93 7.92 -11.06
N THR A 169 4.75 7.59 -10.05
CA THR A 169 6.07 6.99 -10.26
C THR A 169 5.97 5.61 -10.90
N LEU A 170 4.99 4.80 -10.50
CA LEU A 170 4.78 3.50 -11.13
C LEU A 170 4.31 3.62 -12.58
N ARG A 171 3.40 4.55 -12.90
CA ARG A 171 2.99 4.78 -14.30
C ARG A 171 4.18 5.14 -15.18
N GLN A 172 5.06 6.02 -14.72
CA GLN A 172 6.27 6.37 -15.45
C GLN A 172 7.15 5.15 -15.71
N ARG A 173 7.40 4.32 -14.69
CA ARG A 173 8.23 3.11 -14.84
C ARG A 173 7.59 2.05 -15.73
N LEU A 174 6.27 1.93 -15.74
CA LEU A 174 5.53 1.01 -16.61
C LEU A 174 5.68 1.38 -18.09
N THR A 175 5.91 2.67 -18.41
CA THR A 175 6.17 3.12 -19.79
C THR A 175 7.62 2.87 -20.25
N GLN A 176 8.53 2.57 -19.33
CA GLN A 176 9.93 2.27 -19.66
C GLN A 176 10.04 0.81 -20.11
N ALA A 177 10.09 0.61 -21.43
CA ALA A 177 10.45 -0.66 -22.03
C ALA A 177 11.97 -0.73 -22.17
N GLU A 178 12.54 -1.86 -21.74
CA GLU A 178 13.96 -2.14 -21.91
C GLU A 178 14.18 -2.86 -23.24
N ALA A 179 15.28 -2.54 -23.91
CA ALA A 179 15.65 -3.24 -25.13
C ALA A 179 15.81 -4.74 -24.82
N PRO A 180 15.18 -5.64 -25.60
CA PRO A 180 15.35 -7.07 -25.39
C PRO A 180 16.82 -7.44 -25.64
N LEU A 181 17.37 -8.28 -24.76
CA LEU A 181 18.67 -8.90 -24.99
C LEU A 181 18.55 -9.82 -26.21
N THR A 182 19.47 -9.69 -27.16
CA THR A 182 19.47 -10.47 -28.41
C THR A 182 19.63 -11.97 -28.18
N ASP A 183 20.35 -12.34 -27.13
CA ASP A 183 20.66 -13.71 -26.71
C ASP A 183 19.83 -14.17 -25.49
N LEU A 184 18.72 -13.49 -25.20
CA LEU A 184 17.89 -13.77 -24.02
C LEU A 184 17.44 -15.24 -23.96
N SER A 185 17.08 -15.83 -25.11
CA SER A 185 16.61 -17.21 -25.20
C SER A 185 17.68 -18.20 -24.74
N ASP A 186 18.93 -18.00 -25.19
CA ASP A 186 20.04 -18.91 -24.90
C ASP A 186 20.46 -18.81 -23.43
N ARG A 187 20.54 -17.59 -22.90
CA ARG A 187 20.82 -17.37 -21.47
C ARG A 187 19.74 -17.96 -20.57
N LEU A 188 18.47 -17.83 -20.97
CA LEU A 188 17.36 -18.46 -20.25
C LEU A 188 17.40 -19.99 -20.37
N ALA A 189 17.83 -20.55 -21.50
CA ALA A 189 18.00 -22.00 -21.64
C ALA A 189 19.11 -22.53 -20.72
N GLN A 190 20.24 -21.81 -20.65
CA GLN A 190 21.36 -22.15 -19.77
C GLN A 190 20.97 -22.10 -18.28
N LEU A 191 20.32 -21.02 -17.84
CA LEU A 191 19.99 -20.84 -16.41
C LEU A 191 18.83 -21.70 -15.91
N PHE A 192 18.01 -22.22 -16.82
CA PHE A 192 16.86 -23.07 -16.55
C PHE A 192 16.98 -24.44 -17.24
N ALA A 193 18.21 -24.96 -17.39
CA ALA A 193 18.46 -26.26 -18.01
C ALA A 193 17.75 -27.41 -17.26
N ASP A 194 17.72 -27.34 -15.93
CA ASP A 194 16.99 -28.28 -15.06
C ASP A 194 15.53 -27.86 -14.82
N GLY A 195 14.95 -27.08 -15.73
CA GLY A 195 13.63 -26.47 -15.61
C GLY A 195 12.46 -27.44 -15.77
N ALA A 196 11.26 -26.90 -15.96
CA ALA A 196 10.04 -27.69 -16.05
C ALA A 196 10.12 -28.79 -17.14
N PRO A 197 9.48 -29.98 -16.92
CA PRO A 197 9.45 -31.05 -17.91
C PRO A 197 8.93 -30.59 -19.27
N ALA A 198 9.37 -31.27 -20.34
CA ALA A 198 8.92 -30.98 -21.70
C ALA A 198 7.38 -30.97 -21.79
N GLY A 199 6.83 -29.86 -22.30
CA GLY A 199 5.38 -29.64 -22.42
C GLY A 199 4.74 -28.85 -21.27
N GLN A 200 5.48 -28.50 -20.21
CA GLN A 200 5.01 -27.60 -19.15
C GLN A 200 5.66 -26.21 -19.25
N VAL A 201 4.89 -25.17 -18.92
CA VAL A 201 5.39 -23.80 -18.85
C VAL A 201 6.22 -23.63 -17.58
N ASP A 202 7.51 -23.31 -17.74
CA ASP A 202 8.35 -22.86 -16.64
C ASP A 202 8.02 -21.41 -16.28
N TRP A 203 7.22 -21.26 -15.22
CA TRP A 203 6.78 -19.95 -14.72
C TRP A 203 7.94 -19.10 -14.20
N GLN A 204 9.01 -19.70 -13.69
CA GLN A 204 10.18 -18.97 -13.19
C GLN A 204 10.99 -18.43 -14.37
N LYS A 205 11.16 -19.23 -15.44
CA LYS A 205 11.78 -18.80 -16.70
C LYS A 205 11.00 -17.64 -17.33
N LEU A 206 9.68 -17.74 -17.37
CA LEU A 206 8.81 -16.67 -17.86
C LEU A 206 8.89 -15.41 -16.99
N ALA A 207 8.92 -15.57 -15.65
CA ALA A 207 9.11 -14.46 -14.72
C ALA A 207 10.38 -13.68 -14.98
N CYS A 208 11.50 -14.39 -15.15
CA CYS A 208 12.76 -13.78 -15.53
C CYS A 208 12.67 -13.07 -16.88
N ALA A 209 12.13 -13.72 -17.91
CA ALA A 209 12.02 -13.15 -19.26
C ALA A 209 11.18 -11.87 -19.32
N LEU A 210 10.12 -11.77 -18.52
CA LEU A 210 9.31 -10.55 -18.45
C LEU A 210 9.98 -9.47 -17.59
N ALA A 211 10.56 -9.86 -16.45
CA ALA A 211 11.27 -8.92 -15.57
C ALA A 211 12.53 -8.33 -16.22
N THR A 212 13.17 -9.03 -17.16
CA THR A 212 14.31 -8.48 -17.92
C THR A 212 13.91 -7.34 -18.86
N ARG A 213 12.62 -7.24 -19.25
CA ARG A 213 12.12 -6.32 -20.27
C ARG A 213 11.37 -5.10 -19.72
N ALA A 214 11.20 -5.01 -18.41
CA ALA A 214 10.44 -3.94 -17.76
C ALA A 214 11.28 -3.21 -16.71
N GLY A 215 11.12 -1.88 -16.63
CA GLY A 215 11.68 -1.08 -15.53
C GLY A 215 10.99 -1.32 -14.18
N PHE A 216 9.81 -1.93 -14.17
CA PHE A 216 9.08 -2.33 -12.98
C PHE A 216 8.44 -3.71 -13.14
N SER A 217 8.66 -4.60 -12.16
CA SER A 217 8.01 -5.90 -12.08
C SER A 217 7.66 -6.29 -10.64
N ILE A 218 6.61 -7.11 -10.52
CA ILE A 218 6.17 -7.77 -9.30
C ILE A 218 6.12 -9.26 -9.60
N ILE A 219 6.91 -10.03 -8.84
CA ILE A 219 6.94 -11.49 -8.90
C ILE A 219 6.27 -12.00 -7.63
N THR A 220 5.09 -12.61 -7.77
CA THR A 220 4.39 -13.21 -6.62
C THR A 220 4.37 -14.73 -6.71
N GLY A 221 4.39 -15.37 -5.55
CA GLY A 221 4.29 -16.82 -5.44
C GLY A 221 4.05 -17.22 -4.00
N GLY A 222 3.42 -18.37 -3.77
CA GLY A 222 3.23 -18.92 -2.43
C GLY A 222 4.55 -19.36 -1.78
N PRO A 223 4.52 -19.80 -0.51
CA PRO A 223 5.68 -20.40 0.14
C PRO A 223 6.24 -21.56 -0.68
N GLY A 224 7.57 -21.69 -0.74
CA GLY A 224 8.23 -22.80 -1.43
C GLY A 224 8.18 -22.78 -2.97
N THR A 225 7.64 -21.73 -3.60
CA THR A 225 7.57 -21.60 -5.08
C THR A 225 8.90 -21.22 -5.76
N GLY A 226 10.01 -21.18 -5.01
CA GLY A 226 11.34 -20.84 -5.54
C GLY A 226 11.50 -19.38 -5.97
N LYS A 227 10.80 -18.44 -5.30
CA LYS A 227 10.94 -16.99 -5.54
C LYS A 227 12.41 -16.54 -5.47
N THR A 228 13.12 -16.94 -4.43
CA THR A 228 14.54 -16.60 -4.24
C THR A 228 15.43 -17.15 -5.36
N THR A 229 15.22 -18.40 -5.77
CA THR A 229 15.94 -19.00 -6.91
C THR A 229 15.65 -18.24 -8.22
N THR A 230 14.40 -17.83 -8.43
CA THR A 230 14.00 -17.01 -9.59
C THR A 230 14.72 -15.67 -9.58
N VAL A 231 14.81 -15.00 -8.43
CA VAL A 231 15.52 -13.74 -8.27
C VAL A 231 17.00 -13.90 -8.57
N VAL A 232 17.66 -14.91 -8.02
CA VAL A 232 19.09 -15.15 -8.24
C VAL A 232 19.40 -15.38 -9.73
N ARG A 233 18.55 -16.15 -10.43
CA ARG A 233 18.65 -16.33 -11.89
C ARG A 233 18.36 -15.02 -12.65
N LEU A 234 17.41 -14.20 -12.21
CA LEU A 234 17.16 -12.88 -12.78
C LEU A 234 18.36 -11.95 -12.61
N LEU A 235 19.01 -11.94 -11.44
CA LEU A 235 20.22 -11.15 -11.20
C LEU A 235 21.33 -11.59 -12.15
N ALA A 236 21.53 -12.90 -12.33
CA ALA A 236 22.50 -13.42 -13.29
C ALA A 236 22.20 -12.99 -14.74
N LEU A 237 20.92 -13.03 -15.16
CA LEU A 237 20.50 -12.57 -16.49
C LEU A 237 20.77 -11.09 -16.74
N LEU A 238 20.64 -10.26 -15.71
CA LEU A 238 20.89 -8.82 -15.82
C LEU A 238 22.39 -8.50 -15.74
N GLN A 239 23.12 -9.20 -14.88
CA GLN A 239 24.52 -8.95 -14.63
C GLN A 239 25.43 -9.46 -15.76
N GLY A 240 25.08 -10.59 -16.40
CA GLY A 240 25.87 -11.19 -17.48
C GLY A 240 26.23 -10.22 -18.61
N PRO A 241 25.24 -9.69 -19.35
CA PRO A 241 25.48 -8.73 -20.43
C PRO A 241 26.19 -7.46 -19.95
N ALA A 242 25.88 -7.00 -18.73
CA ALA A 242 26.47 -5.79 -18.16
C ALA A 242 27.97 -5.96 -17.88
N VAL A 243 28.37 -7.13 -17.38
CA VAL A 243 29.78 -7.50 -17.13
C VAL A 243 30.53 -7.66 -18.46
N GLU A 244 29.93 -8.32 -19.45
CA GLU A 244 30.52 -8.49 -20.79
C GLU A 244 30.78 -7.14 -21.49
N LEU A 245 29.92 -6.15 -21.23
CA LEU A 245 30.09 -4.77 -21.71
C LEU A 245 31.04 -3.92 -20.83
N GLY A 246 31.66 -4.51 -19.81
CA GLY A 246 32.56 -3.82 -18.88
C GLY A 246 31.87 -2.79 -17.96
N ARG A 247 30.54 -2.86 -17.82
CA ARG A 247 29.72 -1.91 -17.05
C ARG A 247 28.78 -2.66 -16.10
N PRO A 248 29.30 -3.30 -15.04
CA PRO A 248 28.49 -4.06 -14.10
C PRO A 248 27.39 -3.19 -13.46
N LEU A 249 26.19 -3.76 -13.31
CA LEU A 249 25.06 -3.05 -12.68
C LEU A 249 25.26 -2.95 -11.18
N ARG A 250 24.89 -1.80 -10.60
CA ARG A 250 24.84 -1.63 -9.14
C ARG A 250 23.52 -2.16 -8.62
N ILE A 251 23.52 -3.43 -8.23
CA ILE A 251 22.35 -4.12 -7.71
C ILE A 251 22.28 -3.96 -6.18
N ARG A 252 21.09 -3.69 -5.65
CA ARG A 252 20.81 -3.69 -4.21
C ARG A 252 19.60 -4.56 -3.89
N LEU A 253 19.70 -5.26 -2.77
CA LEU A 253 18.66 -6.12 -2.24
C LEU A 253 18.16 -5.54 -0.92
N ALA A 254 16.84 -5.50 -0.76
CA ALA A 254 16.21 -4.99 0.44
C ALA A 254 15.06 -5.87 0.93
N ALA A 255 14.81 -5.83 2.23
CA ALA A 255 13.63 -6.39 2.86
C ALA A 255 13.07 -5.41 3.90
N PRO A 256 11.78 -5.48 4.26
CA PRO A 256 11.17 -4.55 5.23
C PRO A 256 11.71 -4.74 6.65
N THR A 257 12.06 -5.96 7.05
CA THR A 257 12.53 -6.28 8.41
C THR A 257 13.92 -6.91 8.41
N GLY A 258 14.65 -6.75 9.54
CA GLY A 258 16.00 -7.30 9.68
C GLY A 258 16.04 -8.84 9.63
N LYS A 259 15.01 -9.51 10.17
CA LYS A 259 14.88 -10.97 10.12
C LYS A 259 14.67 -11.47 8.68
N ALA A 260 13.85 -10.79 7.89
CA ALA A 260 13.66 -11.11 6.47
C ALA A 260 14.96 -10.88 5.68
N ALA A 261 15.65 -9.77 5.93
CA ALA A 261 16.92 -9.46 5.28
C ALA A 261 18.00 -10.53 5.56
N ALA A 262 18.15 -10.96 6.82
CA ALA A 262 19.12 -12.00 7.20
C ALA A 262 18.84 -13.34 6.49
N ARG A 263 17.57 -13.78 6.49
CA ARG A 263 17.16 -15.02 5.81
C ARG A 263 17.40 -14.95 4.30
N LEU A 264 17.10 -13.81 3.68
CA LEU A 264 17.30 -13.63 2.25
C LEU A 264 18.80 -13.61 1.90
N THR A 265 19.64 -13.01 2.75
CA THR A 265 21.10 -12.99 2.59
C THR A 265 21.67 -14.41 2.56
N GLU A 266 21.29 -15.25 3.53
CA GLU A 266 21.71 -16.66 3.60
C GLU A 266 21.25 -17.44 2.36
N SER A 267 19.96 -17.30 2.01
CA SER A 267 19.39 -18.03 0.87
C SER A 267 20.03 -17.63 -0.45
N ILE A 268 20.26 -16.34 -0.69
CA ILE A 268 20.89 -15.85 -1.92
C ILE A 268 22.33 -16.33 -2.02
N GLY A 269 23.12 -16.28 -0.93
CA GLY A 269 24.49 -16.78 -0.93
C GLY A 269 24.59 -18.23 -1.43
N GLN A 270 23.80 -19.13 -0.84
CA GLN A 270 23.77 -20.54 -1.22
C GLN A 270 23.32 -20.77 -2.68
N GLN A 271 22.40 -19.96 -3.19
CA GLN A 271 21.90 -20.09 -4.56
C GLN A 271 22.89 -19.53 -5.58
N VAL A 272 23.60 -18.44 -5.25
CA VAL A 272 24.62 -17.83 -6.13
C VAL A 272 25.80 -18.77 -6.35
N GLU A 273 26.20 -19.53 -5.34
CA GLU A 273 27.23 -20.56 -5.45
C GLU A 273 26.86 -21.66 -6.45
N ARG A 274 25.57 -22.01 -6.54
CA ARG A 274 25.05 -23.04 -7.44
C ARG A 274 24.81 -22.56 -8.87
N LEU A 275 24.92 -21.24 -9.14
CA LEU A 275 24.71 -20.70 -10.47
C LEU A 275 25.81 -21.13 -11.45
N GLN A 276 25.40 -21.65 -12.59
CA GLN A 276 26.27 -21.98 -13.73
C GLN A 276 26.57 -20.73 -14.57
N VAL A 277 27.32 -19.79 -14.00
CA VAL A 277 27.80 -18.56 -14.66
C VAL A 277 29.31 -18.39 -14.48
N SER A 278 29.92 -17.49 -15.26
CA SER A 278 31.35 -17.16 -15.11
C SER A 278 31.66 -16.62 -13.71
N ALA A 279 32.90 -16.80 -13.25
CA ALA A 279 33.34 -16.31 -11.95
C ALA A 279 33.23 -14.77 -11.84
N GLU A 280 33.48 -14.06 -12.95
CA GLU A 280 33.33 -12.60 -13.04
C GLU A 280 31.89 -12.15 -12.81
N VAL A 281 30.91 -12.80 -13.45
CA VAL A 281 29.49 -12.48 -13.25
C VAL A 281 29.07 -12.84 -11.83
N ARG A 282 29.47 -14.02 -11.33
CA ARG A 282 29.15 -14.45 -9.96
C ARG A 282 29.64 -13.46 -8.91
N GLY A 283 30.87 -12.96 -9.05
CA GLY A 283 31.46 -11.99 -8.12
C GLY A 283 30.78 -10.62 -8.11
N GLN A 284 29.96 -10.31 -9.12
CA GLN A 284 29.22 -9.05 -9.21
C GLN A 284 27.76 -9.16 -8.74
N ILE A 285 27.27 -10.37 -8.41
CA ILE A 285 25.92 -10.55 -7.85
C ILE A 285 25.98 -10.29 -6.34
N PRO A 286 25.20 -9.32 -5.82
CA PRO A 286 25.22 -9.03 -4.38
C PRO A 286 24.56 -10.15 -3.58
N THR A 287 25.18 -10.51 -2.46
CA THR A 287 24.62 -11.42 -1.46
C THR A 287 24.04 -10.69 -0.27
N ASP A 288 24.53 -9.48 0.03
CA ASP A 288 24.10 -8.70 1.18
C ASP A 288 22.73 -8.04 0.97
N VAL A 289 21.82 -8.32 1.90
CA VAL A 289 20.48 -7.72 1.93
C VAL A 289 20.38 -6.76 3.10
N SER A 290 19.90 -5.55 2.84
CA SER A 290 19.68 -4.53 3.87
C SER A 290 18.19 -4.33 4.17
N THR A 291 17.86 -3.68 5.28
CA THR A 291 16.47 -3.25 5.46
C THR A 291 16.16 -2.04 4.58
N VAL A 292 14.90 -1.85 4.17
CA VAL A 292 14.50 -0.65 3.39
C VAL A 292 14.87 0.64 4.13
N HIS A 293 14.70 0.67 5.46
CA HIS A 293 15.11 1.79 6.30
C HIS A 293 16.62 2.08 6.26
N ARG A 294 17.45 1.02 6.29
CA ARG A 294 18.91 1.15 6.21
C ARG A 294 19.34 1.58 4.81
N LEU A 295 18.69 1.05 3.76
CA LEU A 295 18.92 1.43 2.37
C LEU A 295 18.64 2.93 2.15
N LEU A 296 17.52 3.44 2.67
CA LEU A 296 17.16 4.85 2.55
C LEU A 296 17.98 5.78 3.47
N GLY A 297 18.67 5.22 4.46
CA GLY A 297 19.45 5.98 5.44
C GLY A 297 18.57 6.75 6.40
N SER A 298 17.80 6.03 7.23
CA SER A 298 16.99 6.62 8.30
C SER A 298 17.83 7.51 9.23
N ARG A 299 17.34 8.72 9.53
CA ARG A 299 18.00 9.66 10.43
C ARG A 299 17.44 9.53 11.85
N PRO A 300 18.28 9.36 12.88
CA PRO A 300 17.82 9.31 14.26
C PRO A 300 17.00 10.55 14.62
N GLY A 301 15.87 10.36 15.32
CA GLY A 301 15.00 11.45 15.77
C GLY A 301 14.22 12.17 14.67
N SER A 302 14.25 11.69 13.42
CA SER A 302 13.55 12.32 12.29
C SER A 302 12.77 11.30 11.47
N ARG A 303 11.69 11.76 10.83
CA ARG A 303 10.95 10.99 9.83
C ARG A 303 11.56 11.08 8.43
N HIS A 304 12.65 11.84 8.28
CA HIS A 304 13.29 12.06 7.00
C HIS A 304 14.40 11.04 6.74
N PHE A 305 14.50 10.62 5.48
CA PHE A 305 15.56 9.75 4.99
C PHE A 305 16.69 10.55 4.34
N ARG A 306 17.89 9.97 4.31
CA ARG A 306 19.03 10.54 3.57
C ARG A 306 18.78 10.52 2.06
N HIS A 307 18.18 9.45 1.56
CA HIS A 307 17.86 9.30 0.15
C HIS A 307 16.40 9.69 -0.11
N HIS A 308 16.22 10.51 -1.15
CA HIS A 308 14.94 11.11 -1.54
C HIS A 308 15.05 11.62 -3.00
N ALA A 309 14.01 12.24 -3.56
CA ALA A 309 14.01 12.70 -4.96
C ALA A 309 15.21 13.60 -5.34
N GLY A 310 15.61 14.52 -4.46
CA GLY A 310 16.82 15.36 -4.63
C GLY A 310 18.17 14.68 -4.34
N ASN A 311 18.19 13.46 -3.81
CA ASN A 311 19.40 12.67 -3.56
C ASN A 311 19.10 11.18 -3.77
N PRO A 312 18.97 10.73 -5.03
CA PRO A 312 18.57 9.36 -5.35
C PRO A 312 19.56 8.31 -4.85
N LEU A 313 19.09 7.06 -4.77
CA LEU A 313 19.93 5.90 -4.46
C LEU A 313 20.95 5.67 -5.59
N PRO A 314 22.23 5.40 -5.28
CA PRO A 314 23.27 5.16 -6.28
C PRO A 314 23.23 3.71 -6.79
N LEU A 315 22.11 3.30 -7.38
CA LEU A 315 21.86 1.93 -7.84
C LEU A 315 21.21 1.93 -9.23
N ASP A 316 21.33 0.79 -9.92
CA ASP A 316 20.73 0.57 -11.25
C ASP A 316 19.59 -0.45 -11.16
N VAL A 317 19.64 -1.39 -10.21
CA VAL A 317 18.58 -2.38 -9.95
C VAL A 317 18.33 -2.49 -8.45
N LEU A 318 17.07 -2.40 -8.05
CA LEU A 318 16.60 -2.65 -6.69
C LEU A 318 15.63 -3.83 -6.69
N VAL A 319 15.95 -4.84 -5.88
CA VAL A 319 15.04 -5.95 -5.57
C VAL A 319 14.58 -5.81 -4.13
N VAL A 320 13.26 -5.84 -3.91
CA VAL A 320 12.68 -5.78 -2.57
C VAL A 320 11.87 -7.03 -2.31
N ASP A 321 12.27 -7.79 -1.29
CA ASP A 321 11.54 -8.97 -0.83
C ASP A 321 10.52 -8.64 0.24
N GLU A 322 9.51 -9.50 0.36
CA GLU A 322 8.38 -9.33 1.27
C GLU A 322 7.68 -7.96 1.14
N ALA A 323 7.49 -7.51 -0.11
CA ALA A 323 6.91 -6.22 -0.42
C ALA A 323 5.46 -6.05 0.10
N SER A 324 4.77 -7.14 0.42
CA SER A 324 3.46 -7.13 1.07
C SER A 324 3.48 -6.48 2.47
N MET A 325 4.62 -6.50 3.17
CA MET A 325 4.78 -5.87 4.49
C MET A 325 5.16 -4.38 4.41
N ILE A 326 5.35 -3.82 3.22
CA ILE A 326 5.74 -2.41 3.05
C ILE A 326 4.49 -1.55 3.09
N ASP A 327 4.43 -0.63 4.05
CA ASP A 327 3.34 0.35 4.13
C ASP A 327 3.40 1.41 3.02
N LEU A 328 2.33 2.20 2.91
CA LEU A 328 2.19 3.23 1.89
C LEU A 328 3.27 4.33 2.00
N GLU A 329 3.62 4.74 3.22
CA GLU A 329 4.61 5.80 3.45
C GLU A 329 6.01 5.37 3.01
N MET A 330 6.41 4.16 3.43
CA MET A 330 7.68 3.56 3.08
C MET A 330 7.79 3.33 1.58
N MET A 331 6.74 2.83 0.93
CA MET A 331 6.72 2.66 -0.52
C MET A 331 6.86 4.01 -1.25
N ALA A 332 6.14 5.04 -0.82
CA ALA A 332 6.25 6.36 -1.42
C ALA A 332 7.66 6.95 -1.28
N ASN A 333 8.29 6.81 -0.10
CA ASN A 333 9.65 7.29 0.12
C ASN A 333 10.70 6.48 -0.64
N LEU A 334 10.50 5.16 -0.75
CA LEU A 334 11.35 4.29 -1.54
C LEU A 334 11.32 4.67 -3.02
N LEU A 335 10.13 4.88 -3.58
CA LEU A 335 9.95 5.25 -4.99
C LEU A 335 10.52 6.63 -5.31
N ASP A 336 10.35 7.61 -4.41
CA ASP A 336 10.97 8.94 -4.56
C ASP A 336 12.50 8.88 -4.54
N ALA A 337 13.08 8.00 -3.72
CA ALA A 337 14.52 7.82 -3.64
C ALA A 337 15.10 7.03 -4.82
N LEU A 338 14.26 6.37 -5.62
CA LEU A 338 14.72 5.48 -6.68
C LEU A 338 15.02 6.26 -7.96
N PRO A 339 16.20 6.11 -8.59
CA PRO A 339 16.50 6.81 -9.85
C PRO A 339 15.47 6.51 -10.95
N PRO A 340 15.13 7.47 -11.82
CA PRO A 340 14.09 7.27 -12.84
C PRO A 340 14.36 6.11 -13.78
N ARG A 341 15.63 5.80 -14.10
CA ARG A 341 16.04 4.69 -14.97
C ARG A 341 16.33 3.39 -14.22
N ALA A 342 16.35 3.42 -12.89
CA ALA A 342 16.63 2.21 -12.11
C ALA A 342 15.47 1.21 -12.23
N ARG A 343 15.81 -0.07 -12.28
CA ARG A 343 14.84 -1.14 -12.29
C ARG A 343 14.35 -1.46 -10.88
N LEU A 344 13.05 -1.68 -10.73
CA LEU A 344 12.45 -2.12 -9.47
C LEU A 344 11.77 -3.47 -9.64
N VAL A 345 12.18 -4.44 -8.83
CA VAL A 345 11.57 -5.76 -8.73
C VAL A 345 11.01 -5.93 -7.32
N LEU A 346 9.70 -6.12 -7.20
CA LEU A 346 9.04 -6.42 -5.92
C LEU A 346 8.71 -7.90 -5.84
N LEU A 347 9.02 -8.53 -4.71
CA LEU A 347 8.69 -9.92 -4.43
C LEU A 347 7.72 -9.97 -3.26
N GLY A 348 6.80 -10.92 -3.26
CA GLY A 348 5.93 -11.10 -2.10
C GLY A 348 4.96 -12.27 -2.25
N GLU A 349 4.31 -12.58 -1.14
CA GLU A 349 3.24 -13.58 -1.08
C GLU A 349 1.87 -12.88 -1.16
N GLY A 350 0.99 -13.41 -2.00
CA GLY A 350 -0.34 -12.85 -2.22
C GLY A 350 -0.37 -11.55 -3.05
N PRO A 351 -1.56 -10.96 -3.28
CA PRO A 351 -1.67 -9.69 -3.98
C PRO A 351 -1.03 -8.58 -3.14
N VAL A 352 0.09 -8.03 -3.61
CA VAL A 352 0.68 -6.81 -3.05
C VAL A 352 -0.41 -5.73 -3.01
N GLY A 353 -0.58 -5.02 -1.88
CA GLY A 353 -1.70 -4.07 -1.67
C GLY A 353 -1.86 -3.01 -2.79
N LEU A 354 -0.78 -2.72 -3.51
CA LEU A 354 -0.76 -1.92 -4.74
C LEU A 354 -1.68 -2.42 -5.86
N CYS A 355 -1.95 -3.73 -5.92
CA CYS A 355 -2.82 -4.37 -6.91
C CYS A 355 -4.32 -4.14 -6.63
N ARG A 356 -4.70 -3.78 -5.38
CA ARG A 356 -6.11 -3.50 -5.04
C ARG A 356 -6.66 -2.27 -5.76
N GLY A 357 -5.81 -1.32 -6.16
CA GLY A 357 -6.25 -0.09 -6.84
C GLY A 357 -6.57 -0.24 -8.34
N ARG A 358 -6.19 -1.35 -8.99
CA ARG A 358 -6.41 -1.56 -10.44
C ARG A 358 -7.41 -2.68 -10.77
N CYS A 359 -7.66 -3.59 -9.84
CA CYS A 359 -8.82 -4.46 -9.91
C CYS A 359 -9.99 -3.66 -9.33
N GLY A 360 -10.99 -3.31 -10.15
CA GLY A 360 -12.12 -2.49 -9.73
C GLY A 360 -12.81 -2.97 -8.46
N ALA A 361 -13.61 -2.09 -7.86
CA ALA A 361 -14.48 -2.41 -6.74
C ALA A 361 -15.23 -3.73 -6.99
N GLY A 362 -15.11 -4.67 -6.06
CA GLY A 362 -15.78 -5.98 -6.09
C GLY A 362 -15.16 -6.99 -7.06
N GLY A 363 -14.27 -7.85 -6.57
CA GLY A 363 -13.84 -9.03 -7.33
C GLY A 363 -12.42 -9.48 -7.02
N PHE A 364 -12.24 -10.13 -5.85
CA PHE A 364 -11.17 -11.11 -5.71
C PHE A 364 -11.36 -12.16 -6.80
N VAL A 365 -10.34 -12.45 -7.61
CA VAL A 365 -10.36 -13.64 -8.48
C VAL A 365 -10.24 -14.85 -7.55
N PRO A 366 -11.30 -15.62 -7.30
CA PRO A 366 -11.21 -16.79 -6.44
C PRO A 366 -10.39 -17.82 -7.22
N GLY A 367 -9.24 -18.24 -6.69
CA GLY A 367 -8.47 -19.36 -7.26
C GLY A 367 -7.06 -19.07 -7.78
N CYS A 368 -6.48 -17.89 -7.53
CA CYS A 368 -5.07 -17.62 -7.85
C CYS A 368 -4.10 -18.34 -6.87
N ARG A 369 -4.13 -19.69 -6.84
CA ARG A 369 -3.21 -20.54 -6.05
C ARG A 369 -1.86 -20.76 -6.75
N ARG A 370 -1.71 -20.31 -8.00
CA ARG A 370 -0.47 -20.42 -8.79
C ARG A 370 -0.08 -19.03 -9.32
N GLY A 371 0.89 -18.41 -8.65
CA GLY A 371 1.68 -17.23 -9.01
C GLY A 371 1.04 -16.16 -9.93
N LEU A 372 0.92 -14.93 -9.44
CA LEU A 372 0.65 -13.76 -10.28
C LEU A 372 1.97 -13.06 -10.63
N LEU A 373 2.22 -12.87 -11.92
CA LEU A 373 3.38 -12.13 -12.40
C LEU A 373 2.90 -10.85 -13.10
N LEU A 374 3.36 -9.71 -12.62
CA LEU A 374 3.15 -8.42 -13.26
C LEU A 374 4.52 -7.88 -13.70
N ALA A 375 4.70 -7.63 -14.98
CA ALA A 375 5.95 -7.07 -15.50
C ALA A 375 5.62 -6.07 -16.60
N GLY A 376 5.89 -4.80 -16.34
CA GLY A 376 5.38 -3.72 -17.19
C GLY A 376 3.84 -3.79 -17.31
N ASN A 377 3.34 -3.64 -18.53
CA ASN A 377 1.91 -3.73 -18.84
C ASN A 377 1.39 -5.18 -19.01
N HIS A 378 2.23 -6.19 -18.78
CA HIS A 378 1.86 -7.59 -18.91
C HIS A 378 1.51 -8.19 -17.55
N CYS A 379 0.29 -8.72 -17.45
CA CYS A 379 -0.17 -9.53 -16.33
C CYS A 379 -0.31 -10.97 -16.80
N VAL A 380 0.37 -11.89 -16.12
CA VAL A 380 0.25 -13.32 -16.37
C VAL A 380 -0.09 -14.00 -15.04
N ALA A 381 -1.28 -14.56 -14.96
CA ALA A 381 -1.70 -15.40 -13.84
C ALA A 381 -1.53 -16.87 -14.25
N GLY A 382 -1.17 -17.74 -13.30
CA GLY A 382 -1.07 -19.19 -13.51
C GLY A 382 -2.38 -19.90 -13.94
N THR A 383 -3.45 -19.13 -14.16
CA THR A 383 -4.75 -19.57 -14.71
C THR A 383 -5.13 -18.66 -15.90
N GLY A 384 -4.51 -18.88 -17.07
CA GLY A 384 -4.93 -18.30 -18.34
C GLY A 384 -4.61 -16.82 -18.57
N GLN A 385 -4.12 -16.49 -19.78
CA GLN A 385 -3.84 -15.12 -20.21
C GLN A 385 -5.13 -14.27 -20.28
N ARG A 386 -5.14 -13.11 -19.63
CA ARG A 386 -6.06 -12.01 -19.99
C ARG A 386 -5.26 -10.73 -20.23
N ARG A 387 -5.45 -10.12 -21.41
CA ARG A 387 -4.99 -8.76 -21.70
C ARG A 387 -5.70 -7.80 -20.74
N VAL A 388 -4.95 -6.95 -20.04
CA VAL A 388 -5.50 -5.78 -19.36
C VAL A 388 -5.87 -4.77 -20.45
N ALA A 389 -7.10 -4.87 -20.96
CA ALA A 389 -7.62 -3.94 -21.95
C ALA A 389 -7.88 -2.58 -21.29
N GLY A 390 -7.11 -1.57 -21.69
CA GLY A 390 -7.48 -0.18 -21.45
C GLY A 390 -8.79 0.12 -22.19
N ARG A 391 -9.84 0.49 -21.46
CA ARG A 391 -11.07 1.03 -22.06
C ARG A 391 -10.74 2.38 -22.72
N GLN A 392 -10.41 2.36 -24.01
CA GLN A 392 -10.70 3.52 -24.86
C GLN A 392 -12.20 3.53 -25.10
N ARG A 393 -12.88 4.57 -24.61
CA ARG A 393 -14.26 4.88 -24.97
C ARG A 393 -14.30 5.13 -26.49
N ALA A 394 -14.85 4.21 -27.25
CA ALA A 394 -15.28 4.50 -28.61
C ALA A 394 -16.54 5.37 -28.54
N GLN A 395 -16.41 6.64 -28.93
CA GLN A 395 -17.54 7.48 -29.31
C GLN A 395 -18.18 6.90 -30.57
N GLY A 396 -19.36 6.29 -30.42
CA GLY A 396 -20.22 5.95 -31.55
C GLY A 396 -21.03 7.18 -31.96
N ARG A 397 -20.60 7.83 -33.04
CA ARG A 397 -21.49 8.61 -33.92
C ARG A 397 -22.28 7.62 -34.77
N ARG A 398 -23.60 7.57 -34.59
CA ARG A 398 -24.62 7.73 -35.64
C ARG A 398 -26.00 7.69 -34.99
#